data_AF-A0A399EJC5-F1
#
_entry.id   AF-A0A399EJC5-F1
#
_cell.length_a   1.000
_cell.length_b   1.000
_cell.length_c   1.000
_cell.angle_alpha   90.00
_cell.angle_beta   90.00
_cell.angle_gamma   90.00
#
_symmetry.space_group_name_H-M   'P 1'
#
loop_
_entity.id
_entity.type
_entity.pdbx_description
1 polymer ?
#
loop_
_entity_poly.entity_id
_entity_poly.type
_entity_poly.pdbx_seq_one_letter_code
_entity_poly.pdbx_strand_id
1 'polypeptide(L)'
;MAERAARNAEGRWGVRVCGVHDGYFSDEEQVLKAIRAARPDLLVVGMGERQDTFIHRHKARLAAKVAIGVGGMIDVLAGEVRRAPRWAQRMGLEWLVRIASDPRRWRRFPRLLRFVWMVLAEAGQRKSPPGGS
;
A
#
# COMPACT_ATOMS: atom_id res chain seq x y z
N MET A 1 0.48 5.29 14.76
CA MET A 1 -0.07 4.39 13.73
C MET A 1 0.44 2.95 13.87
N ALA A 2 1.74 2.69 13.67
CA ALA A 2 2.28 1.32 13.63
C ALA A 2 2.11 0.54 14.96
N GLU A 3 2.18 1.20 16.11
CA GLU A 3 1.91 0.56 17.41
C GLU A 3 0.45 0.15 17.62
N ARG A 4 -0.50 0.91 17.04
CA ARG A 4 -1.93 0.54 17.08
C ARG A 4 -2.19 -0.66 16.18
N ALA A 5 -1.58 -0.68 15.00
CA ALA A 5 -1.64 -1.83 14.10
C ALA A 5 -1.09 -3.10 14.79
N ALA A 6 0.01 -2.98 15.53
CA ALA A 6 0.60 -4.05 16.32
C ALA A 6 -0.37 -4.63 17.36
N ARG A 7 -0.94 -3.77 18.22
CA ARG A 7 -1.92 -4.19 19.25
C ARG A 7 -3.16 -4.87 18.66
N ASN A 8 -3.66 -4.36 17.54
CA ASN A 8 -4.81 -4.95 16.85
C ASN A 8 -4.46 -6.32 16.25
N ALA A 9 -3.25 -6.49 15.72
CA ALA A 9 -2.80 -7.77 15.19
C ALA A 9 -2.65 -8.83 16.29
N GLU A 10 -2.07 -8.45 17.44
CA GLU A 10 -1.96 -9.30 18.63
C GLU A 10 -3.33 -9.80 19.09
N GLY A 11 -4.27 -8.88 19.31
CA GLY A 11 -5.62 -9.23 19.80
C GLY A 11 -6.46 -10.02 18.81
N ARG A 12 -6.25 -9.84 17.50
CA ARG A 12 -7.09 -10.47 16.47
C ARG A 12 -6.54 -11.81 15.96
N TRP A 13 -5.23 -11.98 15.93
CA TRP A 13 -4.58 -13.14 15.31
C TRP A 13 -3.61 -13.88 16.23
N GLY A 14 -3.41 -13.42 17.46
CA GLY A 14 -2.51 -14.07 18.42
C GLY A 14 -1.03 -14.06 17.98
N VAL A 15 -0.67 -13.20 17.04
CA VAL A 15 0.71 -13.01 16.60
C VAL A 15 1.48 -12.22 17.66
N ARG A 16 2.77 -12.49 17.86
CA ARG A 16 3.63 -11.67 18.72
C ARG A 16 4.26 -10.55 17.91
N VAL A 17 4.10 -9.30 18.34
CA VAL A 17 4.83 -8.18 17.73
C VAL A 17 6.15 -7.99 18.44
N CYS A 18 7.25 -8.32 17.75
CA CYS A 18 8.61 -8.23 18.28
C CYS A 18 9.27 -6.85 18.08
N GLY A 19 8.61 -5.93 17.37
CA GLY A 19 9.10 -4.58 17.16
C GLY A 19 8.21 -3.75 16.25
N VAL A 20 8.30 -2.43 16.39
CA VAL A 20 7.57 -1.44 15.60
C VAL A 20 8.51 -0.27 15.33
N HIS A 21 8.48 0.27 14.12
CA HIS A 21 9.25 1.46 13.76
C HIS A 21 8.44 2.37 12.80
N ASP A 22 8.69 3.67 12.85
CA ASP A 22 8.14 4.63 11.88
C ASP A 22 8.80 4.43 10.50
N GLY A 23 8.03 4.58 9.41
CA GLY A 23 8.52 4.47 8.03
C GLY A 23 9.22 5.73 7.51
N TYR A 24 9.13 6.86 8.22
CA TYR A 24 9.81 8.10 7.91
C TYR A 24 11.08 8.22 8.77
N PHE A 25 12.18 7.67 8.26
CA PHE A 25 13.49 7.74 8.90
C PHE A 25 14.54 8.30 7.95
N SER A 26 15.48 9.05 8.50
CA SER A 26 16.66 9.57 7.80
C SER A 26 17.86 8.63 7.92
N ASP A 27 17.92 7.79 8.96
CA ASP A 27 18.99 6.82 9.20
C ASP A 27 18.50 5.38 8.96
N GLU A 28 18.89 4.79 7.83
CA GLU A 28 18.55 3.40 7.51
C GLU A 28 19.27 2.38 8.42
N GLU A 29 20.48 2.68 8.92
CA GLU A 29 21.25 1.74 9.74
C GLU A 29 20.61 1.48 11.10
N GLN A 30 20.05 2.52 11.70
CA GLN A 30 19.33 2.40 12.96
C GLN A 30 18.15 1.41 12.83
N VAL A 31 17.38 1.53 11.74
CA VAL A 31 16.26 0.65 11.44
C VAL A 31 16.72 -0.78 11.20
N LEU A 32 17.78 -0.98 10.41
CA LEU A 32 18.33 -2.31 10.16
C LEU A 32 18.85 -2.97 11.45
N LYS A 33 19.47 -2.19 12.35
CA LYS A 33 19.89 -2.70 13.65
C LYS A 33 18.70 -3.14 14.51
N ALA A 34 17.63 -2.37 14.55
CA ALA A 34 16.41 -2.72 15.28
C ALA A 34 15.77 -4.00 14.72
N ILE A 35 15.63 -4.12 13.40
CA ILE A 35 15.07 -5.31 12.75
C ILE A 35 15.92 -6.56 13.05
N ARG A 36 17.26 -6.46 12.92
CA ARG A 36 18.18 -7.57 13.23
C ARG A 36 18.12 -8.00 14.70
N ALA A 37 17.99 -7.05 15.62
CA ALA A 37 17.87 -7.35 17.04
C ALA A 37 16.56 -8.08 17.35
N ALA A 38 15.46 -7.69 16.68
CA ALA A 38 14.15 -8.31 16.86
C ALA A 38 14.03 -9.72 16.22
N ARG A 39 14.83 -10.03 15.19
CA ARG A 39 14.82 -11.30 14.43
C ARG A 39 13.41 -11.76 14.05
N PRO A 40 12.63 -10.96 13.30
CA PRO A 40 11.25 -11.29 13.00
C PRO A 40 11.13 -12.48 12.03
N ASP A 41 10.12 -13.33 12.25
CA ASP A 41 9.73 -14.31 11.23
C ASP A 41 9.12 -13.63 10.00
N LEU A 42 8.31 -12.58 10.24
CA LEU A 42 7.65 -11.79 9.21
C LEU A 42 7.88 -10.30 9.46
N LEU A 43 8.51 -9.63 8.48
CA LEU A 43 8.66 -8.19 8.44
C LEU A 43 7.62 -7.58 7.48
N VAL A 44 6.80 -6.68 8.01
CA VAL A 44 5.78 -5.94 7.24
C VAL A 44 6.27 -4.51 7.02
N VAL A 45 6.39 -4.09 5.76
CA VAL A 45 6.96 -2.79 5.37
C VAL A 45 5.90 -1.93 4.67
N GLY A 46 5.58 -0.77 5.24
CA GLY A 46 4.62 0.19 4.69
C GLY A 46 5.26 1.55 4.40
N MET A 47 6.17 1.61 3.41
CA MET A 47 6.94 2.81 3.07
C MET A 47 6.57 3.41 1.70
N GLY A 48 5.40 3.04 1.17
CA GLY A 48 4.96 3.45 -0.16
C GLY A 48 5.87 2.90 -1.27
N GLU A 49 6.13 3.70 -2.29
CA GLU A 49 6.87 3.30 -3.49
C GLU A 49 8.31 2.82 -3.21
N ARG A 50 8.91 3.22 -2.07
CA ARG A 50 10.29 2.84 -1.70
C ARG A 50 10.40 1.46 -1.05
N GLN A 51 9.29 0.83 -0.67
CA GLN A 51 9.31 -0.39 0.14
C GLN A 51 10.00 -1.57 -0.57
N ASP A 52 9.76 -1.76 -1.86
CA ASP A 52 10.30 -2.89 -2.61
C ASP A 52 11.81 -2.72 -2.81
N THR A 53 12.25 -1.50 -3.13
CA THR A 53 13.67 -1.16 -3.22
C THR A 53 14.38 -1.34 -1.89
N PHE A 54 13.77 -0.92 -0.77
CA PHE A 54 14.35 -1.10 0.56
C PHE A 54 14.52 -2.58 0.91
N ILE A 55 13.47 -3.38 0.72
CA ILE A 55 13.52 -4.83 0.98
C ILE A 55 14.58 -5.47 0.10
N HIS A 56 14.59 -5.18 -1.20
CA HIS A 56 15.54 -5.75 -2.13
C HIS A 56 16.98 -5.40 -1.79
N ARG A 57 17.26 -4.11 -1.49
CA ARG A 57 18.58 -3.60 -1.16
C ARG A 57 19.13 -4.21 0.12
N HIS A 58 18.28 -4.43 1.12
CA HIS A 58 18.71 -4.85 2.46
C HIS A 58 18.33 -6.29 2.81
N LYS A 59 17.81 -7.09 1.88
CA LYS A 59 17.35 -8.48 2.13
C LYS A 59 18.34 -9.33 2.92
N ALA A 60 19.64 -9.23 2.61
CA ALA A 60 20.70 -9.97 3.30
C ALA A 60 20.97 -9.48 4.73
N ARG A 61 20.55 -8.26 5.05
CA ARG A 61 20.83 -7.55 6.31
C ARG A 61 19.63 -7.51 7.25
N LEU A 62 18.41 -7.77 6.77
CA LEU A 62 17.18 -7.70 7.57
C LEU A 62 17.07 -8.83 8.61
N ALA A 63 17.74 -9.97 8.39
CA ALA A 63 17.64 -11.16 9.26
C ALA A 63 16.19 -11.64 9.52
N ALA A 64 15.25 -11.25 8.66
CA ALA A 64 13.87 -11.70 8.67
C ALA A 64 13.72 -12.95 7.78
N LYS A 65 12.86 -13.90 8.15
CA LYS A 65 12.58 -15.07 7.28
C LYS A 65 11.79 -14.65 6.04
N VAL A 66 10.82 -13.74 6.22
CA VAL A 66 10.00 -13.19 5.14
C VAL A 66 9.86 -11.67 5.33
N ALA A 67 10.00 -10.91 4.24
CA ALA A 67 9.75 -9.46 4.23
C ALA A 67 8.77 -9.12 3.10
N ILE A 68 7.72 -8.36 3.42
CA ILE A 68 6.63 -8.04 2.48
C ILE A 68 6.35 -6.54 2.51
N GLY A 69 6.35 -5.93 1.32
CA GLY A 69 5.84 -4.58 1.12
C GLY A 69 4.31 -4.59 1.09
N VAL A 70 3.67 -3.86 1.99
CA VAL A 70 2.20 -3.86 2.14
C VAL A 70 1.55 -2.50 1.88
N GLY A 71 2.36 -1.48 1.58
CA GLY A 71 1.88 -0.11 1.39
C GLY A 71 1.03 0.36 2.56
N GLY A 72 -0.14 0.93 2.25
CA GLY A 72 -1.09 1.46 3.24
C GLY A 72 -1.90 0.41 4.02
N MET A 73 -1.55 -0.89 3.96
CA MET A 73 -2.22 -1.91 4.78
C MET A 73 -2.07 -1.63 6.27
N ILE A 74 -0.93 -1.06 6.69
CA ILE A 74 -0.68 -0.69 8.09
C ILE A 74 -1.72 0.33 8.57
N ASP A 75 -2.18 1.26 7.72
CA ASP A 75 -3.19 2.26 8.08
C ASP A 75 -4.55 1.61 8.35
N VAL A 76 -4.87 0.58 7.57
CA VAL A 76 -6.08 -0.23 7.73
C VAL A 76 -6.02 -1.02 9.02
N LEU A 77 -4.86 -1.61 9.36
CA LEU A 77 -4.65 -2.35 10.60
C LEU A 77 -4.68 -1.45 11.83
N ALA A 78 -4.17 -0.22 11.72
CA ALA A 78 -4.24 0.79 12.78
C ALA A 78 -5.66 1.32 13.03
N GLY A 79 -6.62 0.99 12.15
CA GLY A 79 -8.00 1.46 12.22
C GLY A 79 -8.17 2.92 11.78
N GLU A 80 -7.13 3.54 11.20
CA GLU A 80 -7.16 4.96 10.82
C GLU A 80 -7.88 5.19 9.48
N VAL A 81 -8.02 4.15 8.65
CA VAL A 81 -8.74 4.26 7.37
C VAL A 81 -10.14 3.67 7.47
N ARG A 82 -11.14 4.55 7.40
CA ARG A 82 -12.53 4.18 7.21
C ARG A 82 -12.67 3.53 5.83
N ARG A 83 -12.92 2.22 5.79
CA ARG A 83 -13.15 1.49 4.52
C ARG A 83 -14.27 2.17 3.73
N ALA A 84 -14.11 2.25 2.41
CA ALA A 84 -15.18 2.74 1.53
C ALA A 84 -16.45 1.86 1.69
N PRO A 85 -17.65 2.39 1.43
CA PRO A 85 -18.87 1.61 1.50
C PRO A 85 -18.81 0.31 0.70
N ARG A 86 -19.51 -0.74 1.15
CA ARG A 86 -19.50 -2.06 0.49
C ARG A 86 -19.91 -2.01 -0.99
N TRP A 87 -20.81 -1.10 -1.37
CA TRP A 87 -21.18 -0.90 -2.77
C TRP A 87 -20.00 -0.43 -3.63
N ALA A 88 -19.19 0.50 -3.10
CA ALA A 88 -18.03 1.04 -3.81
C ALA A 88 -16.91 -0.02 -3.93
N GLN A 89 -16.73 -0.86 -2.90
CA GLN A 89 -15.82 -2.01 -2.97
C GLN A 89 -16.26 -3.01 -4.06
N ARG A 90 -17.55 -3.36 -4.10
CA ARG A 90 -18.10 -4.29 -5.10
C ARG A 90 -17.99 -3.78 -6.53
N MET A 91 -18.08 -2.47 -6.74
CA MET A 91 -17.96 -1.84 -8.06
C MET A 91 -16.52 -1.47 -8.43
N GLY A 92 -15.53 -1.75 -7.57
CA GLY A 92 -14.14 -1.32 -7.78
C GLY A 92 -13.94 0.20 -7.74
N LEU A 93 -14.90 0.94 -7.18
CA LEU A 93 -14.91 2.41 -7.10
C LEU A 93 -14.32 2.96 -5.79
N GLU A 94 -13.65 2.11 -5.01
CA GLU A 94 -13.02 2.53 -3.75
C GLU A 94 -12.00 3.66 -3.96
N TRP A 95 -11.28 3.65 -5.08
CA TRP A 95 -10.34 4.72 -5.45
C TRP A 95 -11.06 6.07 -5.63
N LEU A 96 -12.24 6.06 -6.26
CA LEU A 96 -13.02 7.27 -6.54
C LEU A 96 -13.57 7.87 -5.24
N VAL A 97 -14.10 7.03 -4.36
CA VAL A 97 -14.59 7.46 -3.04
C VAL A 97 -13.45 8.03 -2.19
N ARG A 98 -12.26 7.41 -2.20
CA ARG A 98 -11.08 7.92 -1.48
C ARG A 98 -10.63 9.29 -2.00
N ILE A 99 -10.65 9.51 -3.31
CA ILE A 99 -10.28 10.81 -3.90
C ILE A 99 -11.34 11.87 -3.60
N ALA A 100 -12.63 11.52 -3.71
CA ALA A 100 -13.73 12.43 -3.39
C ALA A 100 -13.69 12.89 -1.93
N SER A 101 -13.25 12.00 -1.02
CA SER A 101 -13.19 12.26 0.42
C SER A 101 -11.98 13.10 0.88
N ASP A 102 -10.98 13.33 0.02
CA ASP A 102 -9.81 14.17 0.33
C ASP A 102 -9.75 15.37 -0.64
N PRO A 103 -10.28 16.55 -0.23
CA PRO A 103 -10.34 17.75 -1.07
C PRO A 103 -8.97 18.19 -1.61
N ARG A 104 -7.87 17.87 -0.91
CA ARG A 104 -6.51 18.22 -1.35
C ARG A 104 -6.08 17.41 -2.59
N ARG A 105 -6.67 16.24 -2.82
CA ARG A 105 -6.36 15.35 -3.96
C ARG A 105 -7.17 15.67 -5.21
N TRP A 106 -8.18 16.55 -5.13
CA TRP A 106 -9.01 16.95 -6.28
C TRP A 106 -8.20 17.60 -7.42
N ARG A 107 -7.02 18.18 -7.12
CA ARG A 107 -6.07 18.66 -8.13
C ARG A 107 -5.59 17.58 -9.11
N ARG A 108 -5.75 16.29 -8.78
CA ARG A 108 -5.41 15.15 -9.67
C ARG A 108 -6.59 14.66 -10.51
N PHE A 109 -7.81 15.12 -10.22
CA PHE A 109 -9.04 14.71 -10.90
C PHE A 109 -9.01 14.91 -12.43
N PRO A 110 -8.49 16.04 -12.98
CA PRO A 110 -8.45 16.24 -14.43
C PRO A 110 -7.55 15.22 -15.15
N ARG A 111 -6.43 14.81 -14.53
CA ARG A 111 -5.53 13.80 -15.08
C ARG A 111 -6.19 12.42 -15.15
N LEU A 112 -7.01 12.10 -14.14
CA LEU A 112 -7.75 10.84 -14.08
C LEU A 112 -8.87 10.79 -15.13
N LEU A 113 -9.61 11.89 -15.31
CA LEU A 113 -10.61 11.99 -16.38
C LEU A 113 -9.97 11.80 -17.77
N ARG A 114 -8.81 12.42 -18.00
CA ARG A 114 -8.05 12.23 -19.24
C ARG A 114 -7.62 10.78 -19.46
N PHE A 115 -7.20 10.08 -18.40
CA PHE A 115 -6.82 8.67 -18.47
C PHE A 115 -8.02 7.77 -18.78
N VAL A 116 -9.16 7.98 -18.10
CA VAL A 116 -10.40 7.24 -18.36
C VAL A 116 -10.84 7.43 -19.82
N TRP A 117 -10.80 8.68 -20.31
CA TRP A 117 -11.14 8.97 -21.71
C TRP A 117 -10.22 8.27 -22.70
N MET A 118 -8.90 8.24 -22.43
CA MET A 118 -7.92 7.54 -23.25
C MET A 118 -8.19 6.03 -23.31
N VAL A 119 -8.46 5.40 -22.16
CA VAL A 119 -8.79 3.96 -22.10
C VAL A 119 -10.09 3.65 -22.85
N LEU A 120 -11.11 4.51 -22.74
CA LEU A 120 -12.38 4.34 -23.47
C LEU A 120 -12.21 4.54 -24.99
N ALA A 121 -11.42 5.54 -25.39
CA ALA A 121 -11.10 5.79 -26.79
C ALA A 121 -10.37 4.59 -27.42
N GLU A 122 -9.44 3.97 -26.69
CA GLU A 122 -8.69 2.81 -27.18
C GLU A 122 -9.53 1.51 -27.19
N ALA A 123 -10.41 1.34 -26.21
CA ALA A 123 -11.40 0.26 -26.22
C ALA A 123 -12.38 0.37 -27.41
N GLY A 124 -12.67 1.59 -27.85
CA GLY A 124 -13.45 1.86 -29.07
C GLY A 124 -12.70 1.53 -30.36
N GLN A 125 -11.38 1.77 -30.42
CA GLN A 125 -10.56 1.52 -31.60
C GLN A 125 -10.26 0.03 -31.85
N ARG A 126 -10.28 -0.82 -30.81
CA ARG A 126 -10.12 -2.28 -30.97
C ARG A 126 -11.32 -2.99 -31.64
N LYS A 127 -12.43 -2.29 -31.89
CA LYS A 127 -13.64 -2.84 -32.52
C LYS A 127 -13.78 -2.57 -34.02
N SER A 128 -12.81 -1.93 -34.68
CA SER A 128 -12.81 -1.82 -36.14
C SER A 128 -12.18 -3.08 -36.76
N PRO A 129 -12.94 -3.97 -37.42
CA PRO A 129 -12.33 -5.07 -38.19
C PRO A 129 -11.51 -4.47 -39.34
N PRO A 130 -10.37 -5.08 -39.73
CA PRO A 130 -9.70 -4.68 -40.95
C PRO A 130 -10.66 -4.90 -42.13
N GLY A 131 -10.96 -3.81 -42.85
CA GLY A 131 -11.77 -3.86 -44.06
C GLY A 131 -11.08 -4.76 -45.09
N GLY A 132 -11.75 -5.88 -45.43
CA GLY A 132 -11.43 -6.67 -46.60
C GLY A 132 -11.99 -5.98 -47.84
N SER A 133 -11.09 -5.49 -48.69
CA SER A 133 -11.32 -5.20 -50.10
C SER A 133 -11.17 -6.46 -50.93
#